data_AF-A0A260PSW6-F1
#
_entry.id   AF-A0A260PSW6-F1
#
_cell.length_a   1.000
_cell.length_b   1.000
_cell.length_c   1.000
_cell.angle_alpha   90.00
_cell.angle_beta   90.00
_cell.angle_gamma   90.00
#
_symmetry.space_group_name_H-M   'P 1'
#
loop_
_entity.id
_entity.type
_entity.pdbx_description
1 polymer ?
#
loop_
_entity_poly.entity_id
_entity_poly.type
_entity_poly.pdbx_seq_one_letter_code
_entity_poly.pdbx_strand_id
1 'polypeptide(L)'
;MTEPLYANSSEIAGLGNLLDRISVETLASRRYLLDNAGLSENVVGQILQRLQPYLARFQEMTRSRQVHLSANCGEIGAELNKAAWLYADQDQRNYDLLNAHTSGPLIPGFDRGSSDRAAVGHVDEFDGAADYGRPHGIDYPPTNPAVDDLREVVNEAAGWLGEIDRTIFELSGWSPLNEATIPITGNWNEIRRIGQAYQIAGDAMEAAAESFSAGVRRVDNYWNGAAAQAFADYADRQLAAMRWEGPAGRTISAVCAVISDQLREAASAVVRKIVELLESEVEVDNARGALKVVIKKVPVVGTAWQVESIIEICWTAMDLTKELIAQIEQVVDDFGAFLDAIGDPEGQVGKKIDDTLRPLNDFLDYGKQAVEAGKTADIRPVLETPDEDFSVGTGDEPWRDA
;
A
#
# COMPACT_ATOMS: atom_id res chain seq x y z
N MET A 1 14.00 -6.31 44.58
CA MET A 1 14.82 -7.53 44.58
C MET A 1 15.29 -7.67 43.15
N THR A 2 16.60 -7.67 42.91
CA THR A 2 17.18 -7.91 41.59
C THR A 2 16.95 -9.37 41.21
N GLU A 3 16.51 -9.62 39.99
CA GLU A 3 16.32 -10.98 39.50
C GLU A 3 17.63 -11.50 38.90
N PRO A 4 18.14 -12.67 39.34
CA PRO A 4 19.42 -13.17 38.87
C PRO A 4 19.36 -13.48 37.37
N LEU A 5 20.43 -13.13 36.65
CA LEU A 5 20.59 -13.44 35.23
C LEU A 5 20.35 -14.94 34.96
N TYR A 6 19.51 -15.24 33.97
CA TYR A 6 19.29 -16.58 33.45
C TYR A 6 19.16 -16.50 31.93
N ALA A 7 19.90 -17.31 31.18
CA ALA A 7 19.83 -17.31 29.73
C ALA A 7 20.00 -18.73 29.18
N ASN A 8 19.02 -19.20 28.41
CA ASN A 8 19.13 -20.43 27.64
C ASN A 8 19.47 -20.12 26.18
N SER A 9 20.74 -20.31 25.79
CA SER A 9 21.23 -20.01 24.44
C SER A 9 20.42 -20.68 23.32
N SER A 10 19.99 -21.93 23.51
CA SER A 10 19.20 -22.64 22.50
C SER A 10 17.85 -21.97 22.25
N GLU A 11 17.17 -21.50 23.31
CA GLU A 11 15.87 -20.83 23.17
C GLU A 11 16.03 -19.42 22.57
N ILE A 12 17.05 -18.67 22.98
CA ILE A 12 17.38 -17.34 22.43
C ILE A 12 17.71 -17.44 20.92
N ALA A 13 18.57 -18.38 20.53
CA ALA A 13 18.88 -18.63 19.12
C ALA A 13 17.66 -19.12 18.32
N GLY A 14 16.80 -19.93 18.95
CA GLY A 14 15.56 -20.39 18.33
C GLY A 14 14.63 -19.23 17.95
N LEU A 15 14.51 -18.23 18.82
CA LEU A 15 13.79 -16.99 18.51
C LEU A 15 14.51 -16.19 17.42
N GLY A 16 15.84 -16.09 17.46
CA GLY A 16 16.63 -15.43 16.43
C GLY A 16 16.34 -16.00 15.03
N ASN A 17 16.37 -17.32 14.91
CA ASN A 17 16.08 -18.02 13.65
C ASN A 17 14.62 -17.87 13.18
N LEU A 18 13.66 -17.72 14.10
CA LEU A 18 12.28 -17.38 13.74
C LEU A 18 12.20 -15.98 13.13
N LEU A 19 12.91 -15.01 13.71
CA LEU A 19 12.89 -13.62 13.25
C LEU A 19 13.59 -13.43 11.91
N ASP A 20 14.67 -14.17 11.64
CA ASP A 20 15.31 -14.21 10.32
C ASP A 20 14.34 -14.74 9.24
N ARG A 21 13.55 -15.78 9.57
CA ARG A 21 12.53 -16.30 8.65
C ARG A 21 11.42 -15.28 8.41
N ILE A 22 10.94 -14.62 9.47
CA ILE A 22 9.97 -13.53 9.36
C ILE A 22 10.51 -12.45 8.43
N SER A 23 11.74 -11.98 8.66
CA SER A 23 12.40 -10.97 7.83
C SER A 23 12.39 -11.34 6.35
N VAL A 24 12.82 -12.55 6.00
CA VAL A 24 12.87 -13.03 4.62
C VAL A 24 11.49 -13.12 3.99
N GLU A 25 10.51 -13.66 4.70
CA GLU A 25 9.15 -13.83 4.19
C GLU A 25 8.43 -12.49 4.02
N THR A 26 8.56 -11.56 4.99
CA THR A 26 7.92 -10.24 4.91
C THR A 26 8.58 -9.30 3.91
N LEU A 27 9.87 -9.48 3.61
CA LEU A 27 10.56 -8.71 2.58
C LEU A 27 9.95 -8.91 1.18
N ALA A 28 9.21 -10.01 0.96
CA ALA A 28 8.46 -10.23 -0.27
C ALA A 28 7.40 -9.14 -0.53
N SER A 29 6.91 -8.44 0.51
CA SER A 29 5.97 -7.32 0.38
C SER A 29 6.52 -6.21 -0.53
N ARG A 30 7.84 -6.01 -0.53
CA ARG A 30 8.51 -5.00 -1.37
C ARG A 30 8.19 -5.20 -2.83
N ARG A 31 8.39 -6.43 -3.33
CA ARG A 31 8.15 -6.77 -4.72
C ARG A 31 6.64 -6.80 -5.00
N TYR A 32 5.89 -7.38 -4.08
CA TYR A 32 4.44 -7.48 -4.22
C TYR A 32 3.78 -6.11 -4.40
N LEU A 33 4.13 -5.12 -3.56
CA LEU A 33 3.62 -3.76 -3.68
C LEU A 33 4.08 -3.09 -4.97
N LEU A 34 5.34 -3.24 -5.41
CA LEU A 34 5.80 -2.71 -6.70
C LEU A 34 4.97 -3.24 -7.87
N ASP A 35 4.66 -4.53 -7.86
CA ASP A 35 3.96 -5.20 -8.94
C ASP A 35 2.44 -4.94 -8.90
N ASN A 36 1.86 -4.62 -7.73
CA ASN A 36 0.39 -4.58 -7.54
C ASN A 36 -0.19 -3.27 -7.01
N ALA A 37 0.58 -2.34 -6.44
CA ALA A 37 0.05 -1.13 -5.82
C ALA A 37 0.15 0.14 -6.70
N GLY A 38 0.55 -0.01 -7.97
CA GLY A 38 0.51 1.06 -8.98
C GLY A 38 -0.61 0.85 -10.00
N LEU A 39 -0.90 1.89 -10.81
CA LEU A 39 -1.75 1.74 -11.99
C LEU A 39 -1.07 0.85 -13.04
N SER A 40 -1.85 0.09 -13.78
CA SER A 40 -1.37 -0.66 -14.94
C SER A 40 -0.92 0.28 -16.08
N GLU A 41 0.05 -0.18 -16.89
CA GLU A 41 0.66 0.61 -17.98
C GLU A 41 -0.34 1.05 -19.08
N ASN A 42 -1.52 0.42 -19.14
CA ASN A 42 -2.51 0.63 -20.20
C ASN A 42 -3.72 1.47 -19.76
N VAL A 43 -3.62 2.21 -18.64
CA VAL A 43 -4.71 3.09 -18.20
C VAL A 43 -4.86 4.25 -19.19
N VAL A 44 -6.03 4.35 -19.85
CA VAL A 44 -6.33 5.38 -20.87
C VAL A 44 -6.87 6.68 -20.25
N GLY A 45 -7.60 6.59 -19.13
CA GLY A 45 -8.36 7.72 -18.59
C GLY A 45 -7.51 8.80 -17.97
N GLN A 46 -7.65 10.04 -18.47
CA GLN A 46 -6.83 11.17 -18.04
C GLN A 46 -7.00 11.46 -16.55
N ILE A 47 -8.23 11.38 -16.02
CA ILE A 47 -8.49 11.65 -14.61
C ILE A 47 -7.89 10.54 -13.73
N LEU A 48 -8.00 9.27 -14.13
CA LEU A 48 -7.37 8.17 -13.40
C LEU A 48 -5.84 8.30 -13.39
N GLN A 49 -5.23 8.73 -14.50
CA GLN A 49 -3.79 9.00 -14.57
C GLN A 49 -3.32 10.11 -13.62
N ARG A 50 -4.19 11.06 -13.23
CA ARG A 50 -3.85 12.08 -12.22
C ARG A 50 -3.55 11.48 -10.85
N LEU A 51 -4.02 10.27 -10.55
CA LEU A 51 -3.67 9.55 -9.33
C LEU A 51 -2.24 9.00 -9.32
N GLN A 52 -1.61 8.82 -10.49
CA GLN A 52 -0.29 8.18 -10.59
C GLN A 52 0.78 8.74 -9.64
N PRO A 53 1.01 10.07 -9.53
CA PRO A 53 2.01 10.60 -8.61
C PRO A 53 1.68 10.30 -7.14
N TYR A 54 0.41 10.37 -6.74
CA TYR A 54 -0.03 10.08 -5.38
C TYR A 54 0.13 8.59 -5.04
N LEU A 55 -0.27 7.72 -5.97
CA LEU A 55 -0.12 6.27 -5.83
C LEU A 55 1.35 5.86 -5.76
N ALA A 56 2.21 6.41 -6.63
CA ALA A 56 3.63 6.11 -6.63
C ALA A 56 4.30 6.54 -5.32
N ARG A 57 3.96 7.73 -4.81
CA ARG A 57 4.48 8.21 -3.53
C ARG A 57 4.00 7.32 -2.38
N PHE A 58 2.71 7.05 -2.29
CA PHE A 58 2.14 6.24 -1.21
C PHE A 58 2.65 4.78 -1.22
N GLN A 59 2.80 4.21 -2.42
CA GLN A 59 3.46 2.92 -2.65
C GLN A 59 4.89 2.94 -2.09
N GLU A 60 5.70 3.94 -2.44
CA GLU A 60 7.08 4.04 -1.97
C GLU A 60 7.18 4.18 -0.45
N MET A 61 6.32 5.01 0.16
CA MET A 61 6.31 5.22 1.61
C MET A 61 5.95 3.94 2.36
N THR A 62 4.87 3.27 1.95
CA THR A 62 4.45 1.99 2.54
C THR A 62 5.51 0.92 2.34
N ARG A 63 6.07 0.83 1.13
CA ARG A 63 7.12 -0.12 0.79
C ARG A 63 8.36 0.10 1.65
N SER A 64 8.81 1.35 1.81
CA SER A 64 9.99 1.68 2.61
C SER A 64 9.78 1.30 4.07
N ARG A 65 8.61 1.64 4.63
CA ARG A 65 8.27 1.30 6.02
C ARG A 65 8.22 -0.21 6.25
N GLN A 66 7.57 -0.97 5.37
CA GLN A 66 7.53 -2.43 5.50
C GLN A 66 8.88 -3.12 5.29
N VAL A 67 9.74 -2.56 4.42
CA VAL A 67 11.13 -3.01 4.28
C VAL A 67 11.91 -2.75 5.56
N HIS A 68 11.75 -1.58 6.19
CA HIS A 68 12.35 -1.28 7.49
C HIS A 68 11.93 -2.28 8.56
N LEU A 69 10.62 -2.51 8.70
CA LEU A 69 10.10 -3.50 9.66
C LEU A 69 10.64 -4.91 9.40
N SER A 70 10.76 -5.32 8.14
CA SER A 70 11.31 -6.62 7.76
C SER A 70 12.80 -6.72 8.06
N ALA A 71 13.57 -5.67 7.73
CA ALA A 71 15.01 -5.63 7.99
C ALA A 71 15.31 -5.69 9.49
N ASN A 72 14.55 -4.93 10.29
CA ASN A 72 14.70 -4.91 11.74
C ASN A 72 14.49 -6.30 12.37
N CYS A 73 13.53 -7.10 11.86
CA CYS A 73 13.42 -8.50 12.30
C CYS A 73 14.70 -9.31 12.06
N GLY A 74 15.37 -9.13 10.92
CA GLY A 74 16.62 -9.84 10.63
C GLY A 74 17.78 -9.34 11.49
N GLU A 75 17.83 -8.04 11.79
CA GLU A 75 18.83 -7.46 12.69
C GLU A 75 18.67 -7.97 14.13
N ILE A 76 17.42 -8.01 14.64
CA ILE A 76 17.11 -8.65 15.93
C ILE A 76 17.52 -10.14 15.87
N GLY A 77 17.22 -10.84 14.78
CA GLY A 77 17.55 -12.26 14.60
C GLY A 77 19.06 -12.53 14.72
N ALA A 78 19.86 -11.73 14.03
CA ALA A 78 21.31 -11.77 14.10
C ALA A 78 21.84 -11.46 15.51
N GLU A 79 21.30 -10.44 16.17
CA GLU A 79 21.75 -10.05 17.51
C GLU A 79 21.36 -11.11 18.57
N LEU A 80 20.21 -11.77 18.43
CA LEU A 80 19.83 -12.89 19.30
C LEU A 80 20.75 -14.11 19.10
N ASN A 81 21.15 -14.41 17.87
CA ASN A 81 22.15 -15.46 17.62
C ASN A 81 23.51 -15.10 18.25
N LYS A 82 23.94 -13.83 18.16
CA LYS A 82 25.12 -13.34 18.88
C LYS A 82 24.97 -13.47 20.39
N ALA A 83 23.81 -13.13 20.95
CA ALA A 83 23.52 -13.29 22.36
C ALA A 83 23.59 -14.77 22.81
N ALA A 84 23.08 -15.69 22.00
CA ALA A 84 23.16 -17.12 22.27
C ALA A 84 24.62 -17.61 22.38
N TRP A 85 25.50 -17.17 21.47
CA TRP A 85 26.95 -17.46 21.57
C TRP A 85 27.59 -16.84 22.82
N LEU A 86 27.20 -15.62 23.20
CA LEU A 86 27.70 -14.97 24.43
C LEU A 86 27.30 -15.73 25.70
N TYR A 87 26.10 -16.31 25.73
CA TYR A 87 25.59 -17.07 26.87
C TYR A 87 25.87 -18.57 26.82
N ALA A 88 26.56 -19.07 25.79
CA ALA A 88 26.82 -20.50 25.59
C ALA A 88 27.51 -21.17 26.78
N ASP A 89 28.34 -20.41 27.52
CA ASP A 89 28.72 -20.70 28.90
C ASP A 89 28.52 -19.44 29.73
N GLN A 90 27.38 -19.38 30.43
CA GLN A 90 26.93 -18.22 31.18
C GLN A 90 27.93 -17.80 32.28
N ASP A 91 28.75 -18.75 32.78
CA ASP A 91 29.75 -18.51 33.83
C ASP A 91 31.06 -17.88 33.31
N GLN A 92 31.33 -17.95 32.01
CA GLN A 92 32.65 -17.60 31.44
C GLN A 92 32.70 -16.29 30.65
N ARG A 93 31.55 -15.61 30.42
CA ARG A 93 31.48 -14.35 29.63
C ARG A 93 32.17 -14.49 28.27
N ASN A 94 31.61 -15.35 27.42
CA ASN A 94 32.30 -16.04 26.32
C ASN A 94 32.52 -15.24 25.02
N TYR A 95 33.16 -14.07 25.08
CA TYR A 95 33.52 -13.32 23.87
C TYR A 95 34.50 -14.08 22.96
N ASP A 96 35.42 -14.86 23.52
CA ASP A 96 36.36 -15.65 22.72
C ASP A 96 35.64 -16.72 21.86
N LEU A 97 34.58 -17.34 22.41
CA LEU A 97 33.77 -18.29 21.67
C LEU A 97 32.94 -17.59 20.58
N LEU A 98 32.27 -16.49 20.93
CA LEU A 98 31.56 -15.67 19.94
C LEU A 98 32.49 -15.30 18.78
N ASN A 99 33.68 -14.77 19.08
CA ASN A 99 34.63 -14.28 18.08
C ASN A 99 35.19 -15.42 17.19
N ALA A 100 35.23 -16.65 17.70
CA ALA A 100 35.58 -17.82 16.91
C ALA A 100 34.50 -18.21 15.88
N HIS A 101 33.25 -17.82 16.15
CA HIS A 101 32.08 -18.00 15.29
C HIS A 101 31.69 -16.72 14.52
N THR A 102 32.51 -15.68 14.57
CA THR A 102 32.32 -14.46 13.78
C THR A 102 33.23 -14.46 12.58
N SER A 103 32.65 -14.57 11.40
CA SER A 103 33.32 -14.40 10.11
C SER A 103 33.27 -12.95 9.65
N GLY A 104 34.27 -12.50 8.88
CA GLY A 104 34.20 -11.19 8.25
C GLY A 104 35.19 -10.99 7.11
N PRO A 105 35.14 -9.82 6.46
CA PRO A 105 35.88 -9.58 5.23
C PRO A 105 37.40 -9.75 5.42
N LEU A 106 38.03 -10.40 4.45
CA LEU A 106 39.47 -10.65 4.40
C LEU A 106 40.26 -9.39 4.00
N ILE A 107 40.14 -8.33 4.80
CA ILE A 107 40.81 -7.04 4.59
C ILE A 107 41.72 -6.68 5.77
N PRO A 108 42.88 -6.03 5.53
CA PRO A 108 43.73 -5.51 6.61
C PRO A 108 42.96 -4.52 7.50
N GLY A 109 43.08 -4.66 8.82
CA GLY A 109 42.40 -3.80 9.78
C GLY A 109 40.99 -4.26 10.20
N PHE A 110 40.57 -5.45 9.76
CA PHE A 110 39.35 -6.09 10.24
C PHE A 110 39.38 -6.31 11.76
N ASP A 111 38.32 -5.85 12.46
CA ASP A 111 38.21 -5.97 13.90
C ASP A 111 37.76 -7.38 14.30
N ARG A 112 38.72 -8.17 14.79
CA ARG A 112 38.51 -9.56 15.25
C ARG A 112 37.97 -9.66 16.68
N GLY A 113 37.65 -8.54 17.33
CA GLY A 113 37.22 -8.54 18.71
C GLY A 113 38.36 -8.84 19.69
N SER A 114 37.98 -9.02 20.95
CA SER A 114 38.86 -9.37 22.08
C SER A 114 38.08 -10.20 23.12
N SER A 115 38.73 -10.62 24.20
CA SER A 115 38.09 -11.39 25.28
C SER A 115 37.00 -10.63 26.05
N ASP A 116 36.83 -9.34 25.79
CA ASP A 116 35.86 -8.44 26.40
C ASP A 116 35.01 -7.68 25.36
N ARG A 117 35.14 -8.00 24.07
CA ARG A 117 34.46 -7.31 22.98
C ARG A 117 34.20 -8.23 21.78
N ALA A 118 33.01 -8.13 21.20
CA ALA A 118 32.66 -8.84 19.97
C ALA A 118 33.49 -8.37 18.76
N ALA A 119 33.84 -9.30 17.89
CA ALA A 119 34.32 -9.05 16.54
C ALA A 119 33.23 -8.39 15.70
N VAL A 120 33.62 -7.58 14.71
CA VAL A 120 32.68 -6.99 13.76
C VAL A 120 32.50 -7.97 12.61
N GLY A 121 31.31 -8.51 12.36
CA GLY A 121 31.14 -9.45 11.25
C GLY A 121 29.84 -10.23 11.27
N HIS A 122 29.76 -11.24 10.41
CA HIS A 122 28.65 -12.19 10.39
C HIS A 122 28.90 -13.29 11.41
N VAL A 123 28.00 -13.40 12.38
CA VAL A 123 28.02 -14.46 13.40
C VAL A 123 27.30 -15.67 12.83
N ASP A 124 27.95 -16.84 12.91
CA ASP A 124 27.36 -18.12 12.50
C ASP A 124 26.10 -18.42 13.34
N GLU A 125 25.15 -19.17 12.77
CA GLU A 125 23.98 -19.66 13.52
C GLU A 125 24.43 -20.47 14.75
N PHE A 126 23.74 -20.29 15.88
CA PHE A 126 24.08 -21.01 17.10
C PHE A 126 23.77 -22.52 17.00
N ASP A 127 24.76 -23.34 17.33
CA ASP A 127 24.62 -24.80 17.33
C ASP A 127 23.58 -25.27 18.36
N GLY A 128 22.55 -25.97 17.90
CA GLY A 128 21.50 -26.52 18.78
C GLY A 128 20.41 -25.53 19.16
N ALA A 129 20.14 -24.54 18.31
CA ALA A 129 18.97 -23.67 18.43
C ALA A 129 17.66 -24.49 18.57
N ALA A 130 16.77 -24.04 19.46
CA ALA A 130 15.46 -24.65 19.65
C ALA A 130 14.57 -24.39 18.42
N ASP A 131 13.71 -25.34 18.07
CA ASP A 131 12.78 -25.16 16.96
C ASP A 131 11.57 -24.31 17.39
N TYR A 132 11.47 -23.10 16.83
CA TYR A 132 10.34 -22.19 16.98
C TYR A 132 9.30 -22.37 15.86
N GLY A 133 9.53 -23.31 14.94
CA GLY A 133 8.69 -23.53 13.78
C GLY A 133 8.89 -22.48 12.70
N ARG A 134 7.90 -22.34 11.82
CA ARG A 134 7.86 -21.33 10.77
C ARG A 134 6.80 -20.27 11.11
N PRO A 135 6.96 -19.03 10.65
CA PRO A 135 5.86 -18.08 10.72
C PRO A 135 4.66 -18.60 9.91
N HIS A 136 3.45 -18.24 10.33
CA HIS A 136 2.21 -18.69 9.71
C HIS A 136 1.39 -17.49 9.25
N GLY A 137 0.68 -17.66 8.14
CA GLY A 137 -0.26 -16.64 7.63
C GLY A 137 0.38 -15.49 6.85
N ILE A 138 1.70 -15.51 6.63
CA ILE A 138 2.37 -14.59 5.72
C ILE A 138 2.13 -15.10 4.29
N ASP A 139 1.29 -14.41 3.52
CA ASP A 139 0.97 -14.77 2.14
C ASP A 139 0.76 -13.53 1.28
N TYR A 140 1.07 -13.66 0.00
CA TYR A 140 0.96 -12.61 -1.01
C TYR A 140 0.24 -13.13 -2.26
N PRO A 141 -1.05 -13.49 -2.13
CA PRO A 141 -1.83 -14.00 -3.26
C PRO A 141 -2.00 -12.92 -4.34
N PRO A 142 -2.23 -13.30 -5.61
CA PRO A 142 -2.51 -12.33 -6.65
C PRO A 142 -3.77 -11.51 -6.31
N THR A 143 -3.75 -10.23 -6.66
CA THR A 143 -4.94 -9.38 -6.56
C THR A 143 -6.01 -9.82 -7.56
N ASN A 144 -7.28 -9.50 -7.28
CA ASN A 144 -8.34 -9.76 -8.24
C ASN A 144 -8.09 -8.92 -9.50
N PRO A 145 -8.25 -9.50 -10.71
CA PRO A 145 -8.08 -8.74 -11.93
C PRO A 145 -9.10 -7.61 -11.97
N ALA A 146 -8.64 -6.39 -12.27
CA ALA A 146 -9.53 -5.29 -12.54
C ALA A 146 -10.19 -5.52 -13.90
N VAL A 147 -11.46 -5.90 -13.91
CA VAL A 147 -12.26 -5.98 -15.13
C VAL A 147 -12.75 -4.57 -15.49
N ASP A 148 -12.70 -4.20 -16.77
CA ASP A 148 -13.11 -2.88 -17.24
C ASP A 148 -14.64 -2.78 -17.34
N ASP A 149 -15.22 -2.09 -16.37
CA ASP A 149 -16.67 -1.97 -16.19
C ASP A 149 -17.30 -0.89 -17.08
N LEU A 150 -16.51 0.09 -17.54
CA LEU A 150 -17.04 1.20 -18.35
C LEU A 150 -17.13 0.82 -19.82
N ARG A 151 -16.32 -0.15 -20.27
CA ARG A 151 -16.33 -0.62 -21.64
C ARG A 151 -17.70 -1.05 -22.11
N GLU A 152 -18.48 -1.74 -21.28
CA GLU A 152 -19.84 -2.16 -21.66
C GLU A 152 -20.79 -0.97 -21.79
N VAL A 153 -20.76 -0.03 -20.85
CA VAL A 153 -21.60 1.18 -20.86
C VAL A 153 -21.27 2.07 -22.05
N VAL A 154 -19.97 2.23 -22.35
CA VAL A 154 -19.50 2.98 -23.52
C VAL A 154 -19.87 2.26 -24.82
N ASN A 155 -19.74 0.93 -24.89
CA ASN A 155 -20.14 0.17 -26.09
C ASN A 155 -21.66 0.25 -26.34
N GLU A 156 -22.47 0.20 -25.29
CA GLU A 156 -23.93 0.36 -25.38
C GLU A 156 -24.29 1.77 -25.90
N ALA A 157 -23.67 2.81 -25.32
CA ALA A 157 -23.81 4.19 -25.80
C ALA A 157 -23.34 4.38 -27.25
N ALA A 158 -22.22 3.74 -27.62
CA ALA A 158 -21.61 3.83 -28.94
C ALA A 158 -22.39 3.11 -30.05
N GLY A 159 -23.36 2.25 -29.72
CA GLY A 159 -24.12 1.49 -30.73
C GLY A 159 -24.85 2.37 -31.74
N TRP A 160 -25.58 3.39 -31.27
CA TRP A 160 -26.27 4.38 -32.12
C TRP A 160 -25.45 5.67 -32.29
N LEU A 161 -24.78 6.14 -31.23
CA LEU A 161 -23.99 7.36 -31.27
C LEU A 161 -22.72 7.23 -32.09
N GLY A 162 -22.16 6.02 -32.22
CA GLY A 162 -20.90 5.80 -32.93
C GLY A 162 -21.00 6.14 -34.42
N GLU A 163 -22.17 5.97 -35.05
CA GLU A 163 -22.37 6.40 -36.44
C GLU A 163 -22.42 7.93 -36.55
N ILE A 164 -23.10 8.60 -35.62
CA ILE A 164 -23.22 10.06 -35.55
C ILE A 164 -21.85 10.69 -35.27
N ASP A 165 -21.16 10.18 -34.25
CA ASP A 165 -19.84 10.62 -33.83
C ASP A 165 -18.81 10.43 -34.95
N ARG A 166 -18.83 9.28 -35.64
CA ARG A 166 -17.98 9.07 -36.83
C ARG A 166 -18.27 10.09 -37.92
N THR A 167 -19.55 10.40 -38.21
CA THR A 167 -19.86 11.39 -39.24
C THR A 167 -19.44 12.80 -38.83
N ILE A 168 -19.58 13.18 -37.55
CA ILE A 168 -19.06 14.45 -37.03
C ILE A 168 -17.54 14.47 -37.19
N PHE A 169 -16.85 13.38 -36.84
CA PHE A 169 -15.40 13.25 -36.96
C PHE A 169 -14.91 13.34 -38.40
N GLU A 170 -15.54 12.64 -39.34
CA GLU A 170 -15.19 12.70 -40.77
C GLU A 170 -15.35 14.11 -41.36
N LEU A 171 -16.30 14.90 -40.85
CA LEU A 171 -16.62 16.23 -41.37
C LEU A 171 -15.88 17.38 -40.67
N SER A 172 -15.56 17.22 -39.38
CA SER A 172 -14.98 18.29 -38.55
C SER A 172 -13.62 17.95 -37.94
N GLY A 173 -13.21 16.69 -37.97
CA GLY A 173 -12.04 16.17 -37.25
C GLY A 173 -12.24 16.04 -35.74
N TRP A 174 -13.45 16.31 -35.24
CA TRP A 174 -13.81 16.31 -33.83
C TRP A 174 -14.79 15.18 -33.49
N SER A 175 -14.59 14.53 -32.35
CA SER A 175 -15.45 13.44 -31.86
C SER A 175 -15.98 13.83 -30.48
N PRO A 176 -17.23 14.33 -30.39
CA PRO A 176 -17.84 14.69 -29.12
C PRO A 176 -17.89 13.53 -28.13
N LEU A 177 -18.11 12.30 -28.62
CA LEU A 177 -18.13 11.12 -27.77
C LEU A 177 -16.74 10.87 -27.18
N ASN A 178 -15.68 10.93 -27.98
CA ASN A 178 -14.32 10.78 -27.46
C ASN A 178 -13.96 11.92 -26.52
N GLU A 179 -14.28 13.18 -26.84
CA GLU A 179 -13.94 14.31 -25.97
C GLU A 179 -14.63 14.25 -24.61
N ALA A 180 -15.88 13.80 -24.58
CA ALA A 180 -16.62 13.67 -23.33
C ALA A 180 -16.28 12.38 -22.54
N THR A 181 -15.85 11.31 -23.22
CA THR A 181 -15.57 10.02 -22.57
C THR A 181 -14.10 9.83 -22.21
N ILE A 182 -13.12 10.28 -23.02
CA ILE A 182 -11.68 10.12 -22.77
C ILE A 182 -11.24 10.54 -21.34
N PRO A 183 -11.72 11.67 -20.78
CA PRO A 183 -11.34 12.07 -19.44
C PRO A 183 -11.69 11.03 -18.37
N ILE A 184 -12.83 10.35 -18.54
CA ILE A 184 -13.43 9.42 -17.57
C ILE A 184 -13.33 7.95 -17.97
N THR A 185 -12.86 7.64 -19.19
CA THR A 185 -12.69 6.28 -19.69
C THR A 185 -11.52 5.63 -18.99
N GLY A 186 -11.77 4.75 -18.05
CA GLY A 186 -10.72 4.06 -17.35
C GLY A 186 -11.29 2.90 -16.57
N ASN A 187 -10.42 1.93 -16.26
CA ASN A 187 -10.80 0.84 -15.41
C ASN A 187 -10.73 1.28 -13.95
N TRP A 188 -11.83 1.86 -13.42
CA TRP A 188 -11.88 2.34 -12.04
C TRP A 188 -11.69 1.22 -11.01
N ASN A 189 -11.94 -0.05 -11.37
CA ASN A 189 -11.60 -1.20 -10.51
C ASN A 189 -10.09 -1.34 -10.25
N GLU A 190 -9.23 -0.66 -11.01
CA GLU A 190 -7.81 -0.56 -10.67
C GLU A 190 -7.60 0.04 -9.28
N ILE A 191 -8.44 1.01 -8.86
CA ILE A 191 -8.37 1.59 -7.52
C ILE A 191 -8.67 0.53 -6.46
N ARG A 192 -9.70 -0.30 -6.69
CA ARG A 192 -10.04 -1.43 -5.82
C ARG A 192 -8.91 -2.47 -5.77
N ARG A 193 -8.34 -2.82 -6.92
CA ARG A 193 -7.19 -3.76 -7.01
C ARG A 193 -5.99 -3.25 -6.21
N ILE A 194 -5.67 -1.97 -6.34
CA ILE A 194 -4.60 -1.32 -5.58
C ILE A 194 -4.90 -1.37 -4.08
N GLY A 195 -6.13 -1.04 -3.67
CA GLY A 195 -6.56 -1.15 -2.27
C GLY A 195 -6.37 -2.56 -1.71
N GLN A 196 -6.76 -3.59 -2.46
CA GLN A 196 -6.54 -5.00 -2.10
C GLN A 196 -5.05 -5.36 -1.95
N ALA A 197 -4.17 -4.78 -2.78
CA ALA A 197 -2.73 -4.99 -2.65
C ALA A 197 -2.20 -4.49 -1.29
N TYR A 198 -2.63 -3.31 -0.85
CA TYR A 198 -2.25 -2.78 0.47
C TYR A 198 -2.82 -3.61 1.62
N GLN A 199 -4.06 -4.08 1.50
CA GLN A 199 -4.63 -4.99 2.49
C GLN A 199 -3.83 -6.28 2.61
N ILE A 200 -3.52 -6.94 1.49
CA ILE A 200 -2.75 -8.19 1.50
C ILE A 200 -1.37 -7.98 2.14
N ALA A 201 -0.68 -6.90 1.77
CA ALA A 201 0.62 -6.59 2.36
C ALA A 201 0.54 -6.29 3.86
N GLY A 202 -0.51 -5.59 4.30
CA GLY A 202 -0.75 -5.30 5.72
C GLY A 202 -1.11 -6.53 6.53
N ASP A 203 -2.01 -7.38 6.02
CA ASP A 203 -2.43 -8.63 6.65
C ASP A 203 -1.21 -9.58 6.85
N ALA A 204 -0.29 -9.62 5.89
CA ALA A 204 0.95 -10.39 5.99
C ALA A 204 1.88 -9.88 7.12
N MET A 205 2.01 -8.56 7.30
CA MET A 205 2.78 -7.96 8.40
C MET A 205 2.14 -8.21 9.77
N GLU A 206 0.82 -8.15 9.85
CA GLU A 206 0.08 -8.48 11.08
C GLU A 206 0.25 -9.96 11.45
N ALA A 207 0.17 -10.87 10.48
CA ALA A 207 0.43 -12.30 10.70
C ALA A 207 1.87 -12.60 11.15
N ALA A 208 2.85 -11.88 10.57
CA ALA A 208 4.23 -11.94 11.00
C ALA A 208 4.40 -11.46 12.45
N ALA A 209 3.71 -10.39 12.85
CA ALA A 209 3.70 -9.89 14.22
C ALA A 209 3.14 -10.93 15.21
N GLU A 210 2.10 -11.67 14.84
CA GLU A 210 1.56 -12.73 15.70
C GLU A 210 2.55 -13.90 15.88
N SER A 211 3.27 -14.27 14.82
CA SER A 211 4.35 -15.26 14.89
C SER A 211 5.49 -14.77 15.79
N PHE A 212 5.93 -13.52 15.63
CA PHE A 212 6.96 -12.91 16.47
C PHE A 212 6.51 -12.85 17.94
N SER A 213 5.29 -12.37 18.20
CA SER A 213 4.75 -12.27 19.56
C SER A 213 4.64 -13.63 20.27
N ALA A 214 4.33 -14.70 19.54
CA ALA A 214 4.37 -16.06 20.08
C ALA A 214 5.80 -16.48 20.46
N GLY A 215 6.79 -16.12 19.64
CA GLY A 215 8.21 -16.32 19.94
C GLY A 215 8.68 -15.58 21.19
N VAL A 216 8.34 -14.29 21.31
CA VAL A 216 8.66 -13.45 22.49
C VAL A 216 8.08 -14.07 23.76
N ARG A 217 6.79 -14.45 23.76
CA ARG A 217 6.15 -15.11 24.92
C ARG A 217 6.81 -16.42 25.31
N ARG A 218 7.37 -17.16 24.35
CA ARG A 218 8.08 -18.40 24.62
C ARG A 218 9.43 -18.12 25.28
N VAL A 219 10.25 -17.24 24.70
CA VAL A 219 11.62 -16.97 25.18
C VAL A 219 11.64 -16.33 26.57
N ASP A 220 10.58 -15.62 26.95
CA ASP A 220 10.43 -14.97 28.27
C ASP A 220 10.62 -15.93 29.46
N ASN A 221 10.29 -17.22 29.29
CA ASN A 221 10.52 -18.22 30.33
C ASN A 221 11.98 -18.72 30.41
N TYR A 222 12.82 -18.28 29.50
CA TYR A 222 14.15 -18.82 29.23
C TYR A 222 15.25 -17.76 29.19
N TRP A 223 14.90 -16.48 29.37
CA TRP A 223 15.85 -15.38 29.34
C TRP A 223 15.42 -14.22 30.23
N ASN A 224 16.17 -13.98 31.31
CA ASN A 224 15.99 -12.89 32.27
C ASN A 224 17.30 -12.11 32.42
N GLY A 225 17.21 -10.85 32.87
CA GLY A 225 18.34 -9.92 33.03
C GLY A 225 18.10 -8.62 32.30
N ALA A 226 19.04 -7.66 32.42
CA ALA A 226 18.89 -6.33 31.82
C ALA A 226 18.76 -6.39 30.29
N ALA A 227 19.51 -7.28 29.62
CA ALA A 227 19.42 -7.46 28.17
C ALA A 227 18.08 -8.05 27.72
N ALA A 228 17.49 -8.94 28.51
CA ALA A 228 16.17 -9.51 28.23
C ALA A 228 15.06 -8.45 28.36
N GLN A 229 15.15 -7.58 29.38
CA GLN A 229 14.22 -6.45 29.54
C GLN A 229 14.34 -5.47 28.37
N ALA A 230 15.57 -5.10 27.98
CA ALA A 230 15.80 -4.22 26.83
C ALA A 230 15.27 -4.82 25.52
N PHE A 231 15.42 -6.15 25.35
CA PHE A 231 14.81 -6.87 24.24
C PHE A 231 13.29 -6.80 24.27
N ALA A 232 12.65 -7.05 25.41
CA ALA A 232 11.20 -7.00 25.52
C ALA A 232 10.63 -5.62 25.16
N ASP A 233 11.24 -4.55 25.67
CA ASP A 233 10.86 -3.17 25.36
C ASP A 233 11.04 -2.83 23.87
N TYR A 234 12.09 -3.38 23.24
CA TYR A 234 12.35 -3.22 21.81
C TYR A 234 11.33 -3.99 20.97
N ALA A 235 11.12 -5.27 21.31
CA ALA A 235 10.20 -6.17 20.63
C ALA A 235 8.76 -5.67 20.70
N ASP A 236 8.33 -5.10 21.83
CA ASP A 236 6.98 -4.54 21.99
C ASP A 236 6.70 -3.39 21.00
N ARG A 237 7.67 -2.49 20.81
CA ARG A 237 7.54 -1.38 19.83
C ARG A 237 7.52 -1.90 18.39
N GLN A 238 8.41 -2.84 18.06
CA GLN A 238 8.44 -3.48 16.74
C GLN A 238 7.12 -4.24 16.45
N LEU A 239 6.61 -5.00 17.41
CA LEU A 239 5.34 -5.73 17.31
C LEU A 239 4.15 -4.79 17.12
N ALA A 240 4.13 -3.66 17.84
CA ALA A 240 3.09 -2.66 17.70
C ALA A 240 3.07 -2.07 16.28
N ALA A 241 4.23 -1.74 15.73
CA ALA A 241 4.36 -1.22 14.37
C ALA A 241 3.90 -2.23 13.31
N MET A 242 4.35 -3.49 13.40
CA MET A 242 3.95 -4.55 12.46
C MET A 242 2.45 -4.85 12.52
N ARG A 243 1.84 -4.87 13.72
CA ARG A 243 0.39 -5.07 13.88
C ARG A 243 -0.43 -3.94 13.29
N TRP A 244 0.07 -2.71 13.34
CA TRP A 244 -0.63 -1.55 12.81
C TRP A 244 -0.85 -1.63 11.28
N GLU A 245 0.07 -2.26 10.55
CA GLU A 245 -0.03 -2.41 9.09
C GLU A 245 -1.30 -3.15 8.63
N GLY A 246 -1.79 -4.13 9.38
CA GLY A 246 -3.01 -4.90 9.03
C GLY A 246 -4.27 -4.02 8.96
N PRO A 247 -4.70 -3.40 10.08
CA PRO A 247 -5.80 -2.45 10.07
C PRO A 247 -5.62 -1.29 9.09
N ALA A 248 -4.39 -0.79 8.90
CA ALA A 248 -4.09 0.27 7.94
C ALA A 248 -4.38 -0.19 6.50
N GLY A 249 -3.84 -1.34 6.10
CA GLY A 249 -4.09 -1.96 4.79
C GLY A 249 -5.59 -2.18 4.53
N ARG A 250 -6.32 -2.73 5.50
CA ARG A 250 -7.78 -2.93 5.40
C ARG A 250 -8.55 -1.62 5.24
N THR A 251 -8.14 -0.57 5.95
CA THR A 251 -8.77 0.77 5.83
C THR A 251 -8.56 1.34 4.43
N ILE A 252 -7.34 1.25 3.89
CA ILE A 252 -7.03 1.70 2.52
C ILE A 252 -7.88 0.93 1.51
N SER A 253 -7.97 -0.40 1.64
CA SER A 253 -8.79 -1.25 0.78
C SER A 253 -10.27 -0.84 0.78
N ALA A 254 -10.84 -0.59 1.96
CA ALA A 254 -12.22 -0.13 2.10
C ALA A 254 -12.46 1.24 1.44
N VAL A 255 -11.57 2.21 1.68
CA VAL A 255 -11.66 3.54 1.06
C VAL A 255 -11.54 3.45 -0.46
N CYS A 256 -10.57 2.68 -0.97
CA CYS A 256 -10.42 2.41 -2.40
C CYS A 256 -11.67 1.78 -3.02
N ALA A 257 -12.33 0.85 -2.32
CA ALA A 257 -13.55 0.22 -2.80
C ALA A 257 -14.71 1.23 -2.95
N VAL A 258 -14.93 2.07 -1.93
CA VAL A 258 -15.98 3.10 -1.97
C VAL A 258 -15.71 4.12 -3.08
N ILE A 259 -14.47 4.60 -3.18
CA ILE A 259 -14.07 5.57 -4.21
C ILE A 259 -14.20 4.97 -5.61
N SER A 260 -13.78 3.71 -5.80
CA SER A 260 -13.95 2.99 -7.05
C SER A 260 -15.43 2.90 -7.46
N ASP A 261 -16.34 2.60 -6.53
CA ASP A 261 -17.77 2.49 -6.83
C ASP A 261 -18.37 3.85 -7.21
N GLN A 262 -18.04 4.92 -6.46
CA GLN A 262 -18.54 6.26 -6.75
C GLN A 262 -18.02 6.82 -8.08
N LEU A 263 -16.71 6.68 -8.36
CA LEU A 263 -16.14 7.13 -9.62
C LEU A 263 -16.74 6.37 -10.80
N ARG A 264 -16.97 5.06 -10.65
CA ARG A 264 -17.68 4.25 -11.66
C ARG A 264 -19.10 4.74 -11.89
N GLU A 265 -19.86 5.01 -10.82
CA GLU A 265 -21.24 5.50 -10.93
C GLU A 265 -21.29 6.90 -11.58
N ALA A 266 -20.42 7.81 -11.17
CA ALA A 266 -20.31 9.14 -11.75
C ALA A 266 -19.92 9.10 -13.23
N ALA A 267 -18.91 8.29 -13.60
CA ALA A 267 -18.51 8.11 -14.98
C ALA A 267 -19.64 7.48 -15.82
N SER A 268 -20.36 6.51 -15.27
CA SER A 268 -21.54 5.92 -15.94
C SER A 268 -22.66 6.94 -16.12
N ALA A 269 -22.88 7.81 -15.13
CA ALA A 269 -23.88 8.88 -15.19
C ALA A 269 -23.52 9.91 -16.27
N VAL A 270 -22.25 10.27 -16.42
CA VAL A 270 -21.76 11.08 -17.54
C VAL A 270 -22.12 10.44 -18.87
N VAL A 271 -21.73 9.18 -19.08
CA VAL A 271 -21.98 8.48 -20.36
C VAL A 271 -23.47 8.42 -20.67
N ARG A 272 -24.30 8.06 -19.68
CA ARG A 272 -25.76 8.05 -19.84
C ARG A 272 -26.32 9.43 -20.14
N LYS A 273 -25.82 10.49 -19.48
CA LYS A 273 -26.31 11.85 -19.69
C LYS A 273 -26.02 12.35 -21.10
N ILE A 274 -24.85 12.02 -21.64
CA ILE A 274 -24.49 12.31 -23.04
C ILE A 274 -25.47 11.60 -23.99
N VAL A 275 -25.77 10.31 -23.75
CA VAL A 275 -26.75 9.57 -24.54
C VAL A 275 -28.12 10.22 -24.48
N GLU A 276 -28.64 10.51 -23.27
CA GLU A 276 -29.94 11.14 -23.06
C GLU A 276 -30.07 12.47 -23.81
N LEU A 277 -29.07 13.34 -23.70
CA LEU A 277 -29.10 14.67 -24.33
C LEU A 277 -29.08 14.57 -25.85
N LEU A 278 -28.27 13.65 -26.40
CA LEU A 278 -28.22 13.40 -27.83
C LEU A 278 -29.54 12.76 -28.34
N GLU A 279 -30.19 11.90 -27.55
CA GLU A 279 -31.50 11.35 -27.88
C GLU A 279 -32.61 12.42 -27.86
N SER A 280 -32.67 13.22 -26.79
CA SER A 280 -33.72 14.23 -26.61
C SER A 280 -33.70 15.30 -27.69
N GLU A 281 -32.51 15.70 -28.12
CA GLU A 281 -32.36 16.69 -29.19
C GLU A 281 -32.75 16.08 -30.53
N VAL A 282 -32.43 14.81 -30.80
CA VAL A 282 -32.84 14.09 -32.00
C VAL A 282 -34.37 13.85 -32.08
N GLU A 283 -35.08 13.82 -30.95
CA GLU A 283 -36.54 13.76 -30.93
C GLU A 283 -37.22 15.09 -31.32
N VAL A 284 -36.52 16.22 -31.27
CA VAL A 284 -37.01 17.49 -31.80
C VAL A 284 -37.13 17.36 -33.33
N ASP A 285 -38.31 17.64 -33.89
CA ASP A 285 -38.70 17.37 -35.28
C ASP A 285 -37.69 17.81 -36.37
N ASN A 286 -36.80 18.76 -36.08
CA ASN A 286 -35.74 19.22 -36.97
C ASN A 286 -34.45 18.38 -36.90
N ALA A 287 -34.07 17.87 -35.73
CA ALA A 287 -32.80 17.16 -35.53
C ALA A 287 -32.86 15.73 -36.05
N ARG A 288 -33.99 15.01 -35.89
CA ARG A 288 -34.24 13.72 -36.57
C ARG A 288 -34.13 13.85 -38.09
N GLY A 289 -34.51 15.01 -38.63
CA GLY A 289 -34.35 15.39 -40.03
C GLY A 289 -32.89 15.65 -40.41
N ALA A 290 -32.18 16.48 -39.65
CA ALA A 290 -30.76 16.77 -39.86
C ALA A 290 -29.89 15.50 -39.78
N LEU A 291 -30.10 14.67 -38.76
CA LEU A 291 -29.37 13.43 -38.52
C LEU A 291 -29.63 12.39 -39.63
N LYS A 292 -30.89 12.21 -40.07
CA LYS A 292 -31.22 11.34 -41.22
C LYS A 292 -30.62 11.83 -42.53
N VAL A 293 -30.44 13.14 -42.70
CA VAL A 293 -29.86 13.74 -43.90
C VAL A 293 -28.34 13.60 -43.91
N VAL A 294 -27.69 13.77 -42.75
CA VAL A 294 -26.25 13.56 -42.54
C VAL A 294 -25.88 12.08 -42.70
N ILE A 295 -26.63 11.16 -42.09
CA ILE A 295 -26.41 9.70 -42.22
C ILE A 295 -26.64 9.21 -43.67
N LYS A 296 -27.49 9.87 -44.46
CA LYS A 296 -27.82 9.43 -45.84
C LYS A 296 -27.02 10.12 -46.96
N LYS A 297 -26.13 11.09 -46.70
CA LYS A 297 -25.43 11.83 -47.78
C LYS A 297 -24.01 12.26 -47.46
N VAL A 298 -23.07 11.84 -48.29
CA VAL A 298 -21.89 12.63 -48.70
C VAL A 298 -21.74 12.45 -50.21
N PRO A 299 -21.99 13.50 -51.06
CA PRO A 299 -20.97 14.53 -51.29
C PRO A 299 -21.47 15.96 -51.69
N VAL A 300 -20.67 16.99 -51.33
CA VAL A 300 -20.51 18.32 -52.00
C VAL A 300 -21.61 19.40 -51.79
N VAL A 301 -21.21 20.45 -51.04
CA VAL A 301 -21.68 21.87 -51.02
C VAL A 301 -23.13 22.11 -50.62
N GLY A 302 -23.37 22.32 -49.31
CA GLY A 302 -24.64 22.83 -48.77
C GLY A 302 -24.91 22.50 -47.29
N THR A 303 -24.13 21.62 -46.67
CA THR A 303 -24.37 21.00 -45.35
C THR A 303 -23.75 21.71 -44.15
N ALA A 304 -22.97 22.79 -44.34
CA ALA A 304 -22.20 23.42 -43.24
C ALA A 304 -23.08 23.91 -42.07
N TRP A 305 -24.24 24.51 -42.36
CA TRP A 305 -25.13 25.05 -41.32
C TRP A 305 -25.83 23.96 -40.49
N GLN A 306 -26.09 22.78 -41.07
CA GLN A 306 -26.69 21.66 -40.34
C GLN A 306 -25.68 20.95 -39.43
N VAL A 307 -24.40 20.95 -39.82
CA VAL A 307 -23.30 20.44 -38.98
C VAL A 307 -23.07 21.37 -37.79
N GLU A 308 -23.15 22.69 -37.99
CA GLU A 308 -23.00 23.68 -36.93
C GLU A 308 -24.04 23.51 -35.81
N SER A 309 -25.31 23.28 -36.15
CA SER A 309 -26.37 23.01 -35.16
C SER A 309 -26.16 21.71 -34.38
N ILE A 310 -25.69 20.64 -35.02
CA ILE A 310 -25.37 19.37 -34.35
C ILE A 310 -24.16 19.55 -33.42
N ILE A 311 -23.16 20.33 -33.85
CA ILE A 311 -22.01 20.69 -33.02
C ILE A 311 -22.47 21.49 -31.80
N GLU A 312 -23.32 22.51 -31.97
CA GLU A 312 -23.83 23.34 -30.87
C GLU A 312 -24.61 22.53 -29.83
N ILE A 313 -25.41 21.56 -30.29
CA ILE A 313 -26.09 20.58 -29.42
C ILE A 313 -25.07 19.74 -28.64
N CYS A 314 -24.05 19.20 -29.32
CA CYS A 314 -23.01 18.42 -28.67
C CYS A 314 -22.22 19.27 -27.65
N TRP A 315 -21.96 20.54 -27.95
CA TRP A 315 -21.31 21.49 -27.02
C TRP A 315 -22.15 21.76 -25.78
N THR A 316 -23.46 21.96 -25.95
CA THR A 316 -24.39 22.15 -24.81
C THR A 316 -24.43 20.90 -23.93
N ALA A 317 -24.46 19.71 -24.55
CA ALA A 317 -24.43 18.45 -23.81
C ALA A 317 -23.10 18.25 -23.07
N MET A 318 -21.97 18.60 -23.70
CA MET A 318 -20.66 18.59 -23.05
C MET A 318 -20.58 19.59 -21.90
N ASP A 319 -21.12 20.80 -22.04
CA ASP A 319 -21.12 21.81 -20.96
C ASP A 319 -21.87 21.32 -19.71
N LEU A 320 -23.00 20.65 -19.88
CA LEU A 320 -23.74 20.00 -18.79
C LEU A 320 -22.96 18.82 -18.17
N THR A 321 -22.09 18.20 -18.96
CA THR A 321 -21.27 17.07 -18.53
C THR A 321 -19.99 17.52 -17.80
N LYS A 322 -19.49 18.74 -18.07
CA LYS A 322 -18.31 19.31 -17.41
C LYS A 322 -18.45 19.38 -15.89
N GLU A 323 -19.66 19.66 -15.38
CA GLU A 323 -19.92 19.68 -13.94
C GLU A 323 -19.72 18.29 -13.31
N LEU A 324 -20.19 17.23 -13.96
CA LEU A 324 -20.00 15.85 -13.51
C LEU A 324 -18.53 15.42 -13.60
N ILE A 325 -17.84 15.81 -14.67
CA ILE A 325 -16.40 15.58 -14.84
C ILE A 325 -15.62 16.28 -13.71
N ALA A 326 -15.95 17.54 -13.38
CA ALA A 326 -15.33 18.26 -12.29
C ALA A 326 -15.56 17.61 -10.92
N GLN A 327 -16.73 16.99 -10.69
CA GLN A 327 -16.98 16.20 -9.48
C GLN A 327 -16.09 14.96 -9.41
N ILE A 328 -15.89 14.25 -10.52
CA ILE A 328 -14.98 13.09 -10.59
C ILE A 328 -13.55 13.54 -10.31
N GLU A 329 -13.11 14.66 -10.89
CA GLU A 329 -11.79 15.25 -10.61
C GLU A 329 -11.60 15.60 -9.14
N GLN A 330 -12.61 16.20 -8.50
CA GLN A 330 -12.55 16.54 -7.09
C GLN A 330 -12.40 15.30 -6.20
N VAL A 331 -13.15 14.22 -6.47
CA VAL A 331 -13.03 12.96 -5.71
C VAL A 331 -11.63 12.36 -5.88
N VAL A 332 -11.07 12.43 -7.08
CA VAL A 332 -9.70 11.97 -7.37
C VAL A 332 -8.65 12.80 -6.64
N ASP A 333 -8.78 14.13 -6.65
CA ASP A 333 -7.85 15.04 -5.97
C ASP A 333 -7.93 14.86 -4.43
N ASP A 334 -9.14 14.72 -3.88
CA ASP A 334 -9.36 14.45 -2.45
C ASP A 334 -8.77 13.10 -2.03
N PHE A 335 -8.89 12.08 -2.88
CA PHE A 335 -8.25 10.78 -2.66
C PHE A 335 -6.73 10.86 -2.70
N GLY A 336 -6.16 11.61 -3.65
CA GLY A 336 -4.72 11.87 -3.70
C GLY A 336 -4.20 12.53 -2.41
N ALA A 337 -4.92 13.56 -1.92
CA ALA A 337 -4.60 14.23 -0.67
C ALA A 337 -4.70 13.31 0.56
N PHE A 338 -5.65 12.38 0.56
CA PHE A 338 -5.78 11.35 1.58
C PHE A 338 -4.59 10.41 1.64
N LEU A 339 -4.18 9.87 0.49
CA LEU A 339 -3.02 8.99 0.40
C LEU A 339 -1.74 9.71 0.86
N ASP A 340 -1.58 10.98 0.47
CA ASP A 340 -0.48 11.82 0.94
C ASP A 340 -0.51 12.01 2.47
N ALA A 341 -1.69 12.20 3.07
CA ALA A 341 -1.83 12.40 4.50
C ALA A 341 -1.53 11.16 5.34
N ILE A 342 -1.92 9.97 4.86
CA ILE A 342 -1.59 8.70 5.54
C ILE A 342 -0.14 8.30 5.27
N GLY A 343 0.41 8.66 4.11
CA GLY A 343 1.80 8.40 3.76
C GLY A 343 2.78 9.06 4.71
N ASP A 344 2.56 10.33 5.08
CA ASP A 344 3.46 11.18 5.89
C ASP A 344 2.84 11.61 7.24
N PRO A 345 2.78 10.72 8.25
CA PRO A 345 2.20 11.06 9.55
C PRO A 345 2.99 12.14 10.31
N GLU A 346 4.32 12.18 10.15
CA GLU A 346 5.23 13.11 10.85
C GLU A 346 5.07 14.55 10.39
N GLY A 347 4.98 14.78 9.07
CA GLY A 347 4.70 16.09 8.50
C GLY A 347 3.31 16.65 8.87
N GLN A 348 2.41 15.77 9.32
CA GLN A 348 1.03 16.08 9.72
C GLN A 348 0.85 16.26 11.24
N VAL A 349 1.87 16.03 12.09
CA VAL A 349 1.74 16.18 13.56
C VAL A 349 1.29 17.60 14.00
N GLY A 350 1.33 18.59 13.10
CA GLY A 350 0.77 19.94 13.30
C GLY A 350 -0.57 20.26 12.59
N LYS A 351 -1.07 19.40 11.70
CA LYS A 351 -2.35 19.58 10.99
C LYS A 351 -3.25 18.41 11.36
N LYS A 352 -4.45 18.71 11.87
CA LYS A 352 -5.40 17.66 12.21
C LYS A 352 -5.66 16.82 10.97
N ILE A 353 -5.22 15.57 11.00
CA ILE A 353 -5.59 14.53 10.03
C ILE A 353 -7.10 14.61 9.77
N ASP A 354 -7.90 14.85 10.81
CA ASP A 354 -9.35 15.12 10.70
C ASP A 354 -9.76 16.20 9.68
N ASP A 355 -9.00 17.29 9.50
CA ASP A 355 -9.37 18.38 8.58
C ASP A 355 -9.11 18.00 7.11
N THR A 356 -8.04 17.24 6.83
CA THR A 356 -7.74 16.69 5.49
C THR A 356 -8.64 15.49 5.17
N LEU A 357 -9.01 14.72 6.19
CA LEU A 357 -9.93 13.59 6.08
C LEU A 357 -11.41 14.01 6.01
N ARG A 358 -11.73 15.25 6.40
CA ARG A 358 -13.11 15.76 6.49
C ARG A 358 -13.91 15.67 5.19
N PRO A 359 -13.38 16.00 4.00
CA PRO A 359 -14.09 15.83 2.73
C PRO A 359 -14.40 14.35 2.44
N LEU A 360 -13.58 13.45 2.98
CA LEU A 360 -13.77 12.02 2.89
C LEU A 360 -14.52 11.45 4.09
N ASN A 361 -15.03 12.25 5.03
CA ASN A 361 -15.69 11.72 6.23
C ASN A 361 -16.89 10.84 5.89
N ASP A 362 -17.63 11.12 4.82
CA ASP A 362 -18.73 10.26 4.39
C ASP A 362 -18.23 8.89 3.88
N PHE A 363 -17.06 8.87 3.23
CA PHE A 363 -16.38 7.67 2.75
C PHE A 363 -15.76 6.88 3.91
N LEU A 364 -15.16 7.62 4.85
CA LEU A 364 -14.56 7.10 6.06
C LEU A 364 -15.61 6.63 7.04
N ASP A 365 -16.80 7.23 7.13
CA ASP A 365 -17.87 6.77 8.01
C ASP A 365 -18.48 5.47 7.50
N TYR A 366 -18.55 5.29 6.17
CA TYR A 366 -18.86 4.01 5.54
C TYR A 366 -17.75 2.97 5.74
N GLY A 367 -16.48 3.38 5.61
CA GLY A 367 -15.31 2.55 5.92
C GLY A 367 -15.14 2.22 7.40
N LYS A 368 -15.50 3.14 8.32
CA LYS A 368 -15.43 3.03 9.79
C LYS A 368 -16.51 2.08 10.33
N GLN A 369 -17.64 1.94 9.63
CA GLN A 369 -18.60 0.88 9.93
C GLN A 369 -18.10 -0.51 9.47
N ALA A 370 -17.17 -0.56 8.51
CA ALA A 370 -16.59 -1.79 7.96
C ALA A 370 -15.20 -2.16 8.53
N VAL A 371 -14.46 -1.24 9.15
CA VAL A 371 -13.05 -1.42 9.55
C VAL A 371 -12.77 -0.87 10.95
N GLU A 372 -11.80 -1.47 11.64
CA GLU A 372 -11.21 -1.04 12.91
C GLU A 372 -10.45 0.31 12.81
N ALA A 373 -11.03 1.34 12.18
CA ALA A 373 -10.42 2.66 11.95
C ALA A 373 -9.94 3.37 13.23
N GLY A 374 -10.48 2.99 14.39
CA GLY A 374 -9.97 3.43 15.69
C GLY A 374 -8.54 2.96 15.99
N LYS A 375 -8.10 1.82 15.43
CA LYS A 375 -6.74 1.30 15.56
C LYS A 375 -5.74 1.96 14.61
N THR A 376 -6.21 2.47 13.47
CA THR A 376 -5.35 3.17 12.49
C THR A 376 -5.20 4.66 12.78
N ALA A 377 -6.13 5.25 13.54
CA ALA A 377 -6.06 6.64 13.98
C ALA A 377 -4.89 6.91 14.93
N ASP A 378 -4.41 5.88 15.63
CA ASP A 378 -3.21 5.96 16.45
C ASP A 378 -1.98 5.58 15.62
N ILE A 379 -1.25 6.59 15.17
CA ILE A 379 -0.01 6.43 14.40
C ILE A 379 1.23 6.24 15.29
N ARG A 380 1.10 6.34 16.62
CA ARG A 380 2.24 6.21 17.54
C ARG A 380 3.04 4.93 17.34
N PRO A 381 2.44 3.75 17.08
CA PRO A 381 3.23 2.55 16.81
C PRO A 381 4.21 2.70 15.66
N VAL A 382 3.85 3.47 14.62
CA VAL A 382 4.75 3.73 13.48
C VAL A 382 5.84 4.72 13.88
N LEU A 383 5.50 5.78 14.62
CA LEU A 383 6.46 6.81 15.07
C LEU A 383 7.44 6.30 16.14
N GLU A 384 7.01 5.32 16.93
CA GLU A 384 7.80 4.71 18.00
C GLU A 384 8.51 3.44 17.54
N THR A 385 8.39 3.10 16.24
CA THR A 385 9.16 2.01 15.63
C THR A 385 10.64 2.23 15.94
N PRO A 386 11.38 1.19 16.38
CA PRO A 386 12.80 1.36 16.59
C PRO A 386 13.54 1.71 15.29
N ASP A 387 14.36 2.77 15.36
CA ASP A 387 15.23 3.22 14.25
C ASP A 387 16.70 2.83 14.42
N GLU A 388 17.07 2.38 15.62
CA GLU A 388 18.41 1.88 15.95
C GLU A 388 18.36 0.36 16.07
N ASP A 389 19.38 -0.33 15.59
CA ASP A 389 19.53 -1.78 15.72
C ASP A 389 19.45 -2.21 17.18
N PHE A 390 18.71 -3.29 17.46
CA PHE A 390 18.73 -3.90 18.78
C PHE A 390 20.14 -4.40 19.13
N SER A 391 20.54 -4.23 20.40
CA SER A 391 21.84 -4.69 20.92
C SER A 391 21.67 -5.26 22.33
N VAL A 392 22.28 -6.42 22.59
CA VAL A 392 22.35 -6.97 23.96
C VAL A 392 23.40 -6.29 24.85
N GLY A 393 24.12 -5.30 24.31
CA GLY A 393 25.14 -4.52 25.01
C GLY A 393 26.56 -5.07 24.83
N THR A 394 27.53 -4.41 25.49
CA THR A 394 28.95 -4.77 25.43
C THR A 394 29.61 -4.80 26.80
N GLY A 395 30.77 -5.44 26.92
CA GLY A 395 31.44 -5.62 28.21
C GLY A 395 30.49 -6.28 29.20
N ASP A 396 30.40 -5.81 30.43
CA ASP A 396 29.57 -6.47 31.46
C ASP A 396 28.05 -6.34 31.25
N GLU A 397 27.57 -5.56 30.27
CA GLU A 397 26.15 -5.23 30.08
C GLU A 397 25.24 -6.45 29.83
N PRO A 398 25.56 -7.41 28.95
CA PRO A 398 24.71 -8.57 28.72
C PRO A 398 24.49 -9.41 30.00
N TRP A 399 25.48 -9.42 30.90
CA TRP A 399 25.45 -10.25 32.10
C TRP A 399 24.85 -9.56 33.35
N ARG A 400 24.24 -8.38 33.19
CA ARG A 400 23.63 -7.67 34.31
C ARG A 400 22.31 -8.31 34.72
N ASP A 401 22.14 -8.47 36.04
CA ASP A 401 20.86 -8.78 36.66
C ASP A 401 19.78 -7.73 36.31
N ALA A 402 18.53 -8.14 36.40
CA ALA A 402 17.33 -7.37 36.07
C ALA A 402 16.85 -6.45 37.20
#